data_AF-A0A938BNK4-F1
#
_entry.id   AF-A0A938BNK4-F1
#
_cell.length_a   1.000
_cell.length_b   1.000
_cell.length_c   1.000
_cell.angle_alpha   90.00
_cell.angle_beta   90.00
_cell.angle_gamma   90.00
#
_symmetry.space_group_name_H-M   'P 1'
#
loop_
_entity.id
_entity.type
_entity.pdbx_description
1 polymer ?
#
loop_
_entity_poly.entity_id
_entity_poly.type
_entity_poly.pdbx_seq_one_letter_code
_entity_poly.pdbx_strand_id
1 'polypeptide(L)'
;MPTDHRAALAKIKRFDQLIAYLRDEMGWPIAKDSFEEVDDLFYDFTAEELGIDPTAAAKIESIKRLRPLSPRQPWGIFFIKFEPKKLPVLVLRRILNQVARKKRASANSAERAAWAADDLLFVSKYGEGDERQISFAHFSQPDTKHDLPTLKVLGWDNLDTPLHLGAVAEKLKANLAWPEDDTDIETWRKNWRAAFDLRHREVVTTSKVLSIRLAELARAIRDRIKTALAHETERGPLTKLMKAFQEALVHDLDANGFA
;
A
#
# COMPACT_ATOMS: atom_id res chain seq x y z
N MET A 1 15.97 16.48 -10.09
CA MET A 1 14.80 16.98 -9.33
C MET A 1 14.30 15.83 -8.48
N PRO A 2 14.00 16.01 -7.19
CA PRO A 2 13.35 14.96 -6.41
C PRO A 2 11.98 14.67 -7.03
N THR A 3 11.68 13.42 -7.35
CA THR A 3 10.35 13.04 -7.85
C THR A 3 9.31 13.35 -6.79
N ASP A 4 8.24 14.07 -7.16
CA ASP A 4 7.05 14.18 -6.31
C ASP A 4 6.33 12.83 -6.31
N HIS A 5 6.73 11.94 -5.41
CA HIS A 5 6.19 10.59 -5.28
C HIS A 5 4.68 10.60 -5.01
N ARG A 6 4.17 11.62 -4.31
CA ARG A 6 2.72 11.79 -4.10
C ARG A 6 2.00 12.02 -5.42
N ALA A 7 2.52 12.90 -6.27
CA ALA A 7 1.95 13.14 -7.60
C ALA A 7 2.08 11.92 -8.53
N ALA A 8 3.13 11.13 -8.37
CA ALA A 8 3.30 9.88 -9.09
C ALA A 8 2.24 8.85 -8.66
N LEU A 9 2.09 8.58 -7.37
CA LEU A 9 1.11 7.62 -6.83
C LEU A 9 -0.34 7.96 -7.22
N ALA A 10 -0.70 9.24 -7.20
CA ALA A 10 -2.04 9.70 -7.59
C ALA A 10 -2.40 9.37 -9.06
N LYS A 11 -1.40 9.20 -9.93
CA LYS A 11 -1.59 8.85 -11.34
C LYS A 11 -1.68 7.33 -11.57
N ILE A 12 -1.30 6.51 -10.59
CA ILE A 12 -1.28 5.06 -10.71
C ILE A 12 -2.69 4.51 -10.54
N LYS A 13 -3.33 4.17 -11.65
CA LYS A 13 -4.63 3.49 -11.72
C LYS A 13 -4.51 2.05 -12.23
N ARG A 14 -3.36 1.67 -12.79
CA ARG A 14 -3.12 0.38 -13.45
C ARG A 14 -1.82 -0.28 -12.99
N PHE A 15 -1.74 -1.59 -13.18
CA PHE A 15 -0.55 -2.36 -12.76
C PHE A 15 0.68 -2.02 -13.60
N ASP A 16 0.55 -1.75 -14.89
CA ASP A 16 1.66 -1.29 -15.74
C ASP A 16 2.24 0.04 -15.23
N GLN A 17 1.39 0.97 -14.77
CA GLN A 17 1.84 2.23 -14.16
C GLN A 17 2.53 1.98 -12.82
N LEU A 18 2.04 1.02 -12.04
CA LEU A 18 2.67 0.64 -10.77
C LEU A 18 4.04 -0.01 -11.00
N ILE A 19 4.14 -0.91 -11.99
CA ILE A 19 5.40 -1.55 -12.37
C ILE A 19 6.41 -0.51 -12.85
N ALA A 20 6.00 0.45 -13.67
CA ALA A 20 6.85 1.57 -14.09
C ALA A 20 7.35 2.38 -12.88
N TYR A 21 6.46 2.70 -11.93
CA TYR A 21 6.84 3.39 -10.69
C TYR A 21 7.83 2.58 -9.84
N LEU A 22 7.58 1.28 -9.65
CA LEU A 22 8.48 0.41 -8.88
C LEU A 22 9.87 0.31 -9.53
N ARG A 23 9.93 0.26 -10.86
CA ARG A 23 11.19 0.24 -11.62
C ARG A 23 11.92 1.57 -11.53
N ASP A 24 11.27 2.65 -11.96
CA ASP A 24 11.94 3.94 -12.22
C ASP A 24 12.18 4.74 -10.94
N GLU A 25 11.30 4.63 -9.93
CA GLU A 25 11.34 5.45 -8.71
C GLU A 25 11.75 4.67 -7.46
N MET A 26 11.52 3.35 -7.44
CA MET A 26 11.78 2.50 -6.27
C MET A 26 12.97 1.55 -6.46
N GLY A 27 13.64 1.62 -7.62
CA GLY A 27 14.86 0.89 -7.92
C GLY A 27 14.69 -0.61 -8.14
N TRP A 28 13.47 -1.10 -8.41
CA TRP A 28 13.26 -2.52 -8.65
C TRP A 28 13.98 -2.95 -9.94
N PRO A 29 14.75 -4.06 -9.94
CA PRO A 29 15.55 -4.53 -11.08
C PRO A 29 14.66 -5.22 -12.12
N ILE A 30 13.71 -4.45 -12.65
CA ILE A 30 12.81 -4.84 -13.73
C ILE A 30 13.44 -4.31 -15.01
N ALA A 31 14.22 -5.16 -15.69
CA ALA A 31 14.92 -4.77 -16.90
C ALA A 31 13.93 -4.42 -18.02
N LYS A 32 14.16 -3.28 -18.68
CA LYS A 32 13.36 -2.80 -19.83
C LYS A 32 13.45 -3.74 -21.04
N ASP A 33 14.55 -4.49 -21.14
CA ASP A 33 14.89 -5.32 -22.31
C ASP A 33 14.73 -6.83 -22.03
N SER A 34 14.42 -7.23 -20.80
CA SER A 34 14.33 -8.65 -20.43
C SER A 34 12.96 -9.27 -20.69
N PHE A 35 11.96 -8.45 -21.01
CA PHE A 35 10.57 -8.87 -21.18
C PHE A 35 9.96 -8.03 -22.31
N GLU A 36 9.45 -8.68 -23.36
CA GLU A 36 8.86 -8.00 -24.52
C GLU A 36 7.50 -7.40 -24.13
N GLU A 37 6.77 -8.05 -23.22
CA GLU A 37 5.52 -7.56 -22.65
C GLU A 37 5.50 -7.58 -21.12
N VAL A 38 4.70 -6.70 -20.51
CA VAL A 38 4.50 -6.66 -19.04
C VAL A 38 4.00 -8.01 -18.52
N ASP A 39 3.30 -8.78 -19.34
CA ASP A 39 2.79 -10.10 -18.95
C ASP A 39 3.90 -11.16 -18.80
N ASP A 40 5.03 -11.02 -19.49
CA ASP A 40 6.17 -11.95 -19.36
C ASP A 40 6.85 -11.86 -17.98
N LEU A 41 6.63 -10.76 -17.25
CA LEU A 41 7.09 -10.59 -15.87
C LEU A 41 6.39 -11.51 -14.88
N PHE A 42 5.31 -12.16 -15.30
CA PHE A 42 4.43 -12.90 -14.42
C PHE A 42 4.37 -14.40 -14.74
N TYR A 43 3.91 -15.15 -13.74
CA TYR A 43 3.29 -16.45 -13.91
C TYR A 43 1.80 -16.29 -13.60
N ASP A 44 0.94 -16.68 -14.53
CA ASP A 44 -0.50 -16.69 -14.30
C ASP A 44 -0.90 -17.89 -13.43
N PHE A 45 -1.87 -17.66 -12.55
CA PHE A 45 -2.48 -18.69 -11.71
C PHE A 45 -3.99 -18.63 -11.90
N THR A 46 -4.60 -19.80 -12.03
CA THR A 46 -6.04 -19.94 -11.96
C THR A 46 -6.50 -20.08 -10.50
N ALA A 47 -7.75 -19.72 -10.23
CA ALA A 47 -8.33 -19.91 -8.90
C ALA A 47 -8.41 -21.40 -8.52
N GLU A 48 -8.57 -22.29 -9.50
CA GLU A 48 -8.62 -23.74 -9.32
C GLU A 48 -7.26 -24.33 -8.93
N GLU A 49 -6.16 -23.89 -9.56
CA GLU A 49 -4.79 -24.28 -9.20
C GLU A 49 -4.44 -23.91 -7.76
N LEU A 50 -5.04 -22.83 -7.25
CA LEU A 50 -4.90 -22.39 -5.86
C LEU A 50 -5.95 -23.03 -4.94
N GLY A 51 -6.80 -23.94 -5.43
CA GLY A 51 -7.82 -24.61 -4.63
C GLY A 51 -8.82 -23.64 -3.99
N ILE A 52 -9.14 -22.55 -4.68
CA ILE A 52 -10.12 -21.55 -4.26
C ILE A 52 -11.51 -22.05 -4.67
N ASP A 53 -12.48 -21.95 -3.76
CA ASP A 53 -13.86 -22.37 -4.06
C ASP A 53 -14.49 -21.50 -5.16
N PRO A 54 -15.43 -22.02 -5.97
CA PRO A 54 -16.02 -21.28 -7.08
C PRO A 54 -16.64 -19.94 -6.68
N THR A 55 -17.19 -19.83 -5.46
CA THR A 55 -17.80 -18.59 -4.95
C THR A 55 -16.76 -17.50 -4.66
N ALA A 56 -15.58 -17.88 -4.17
CA ALA A 56 -14.45 -16.97 -3.99
C ALA A 56 -13.72 -16.70 -5.30
N ALA A 57 -13.60 -17.70 -6.18
CA ALA A 57 -13.00 -17.58 -7.51
C ALA A 57 -13.72 -16.55 -8.38
N ALA A 58 -15.06 -16.54 -8.31
CA ALA A 58 -15.90 -15.56 -9.02
C ALA A 58 -15.64 -14.09 -8.63
N LYS A 59 -14.85 -13.82 -7.58
CA LYS A 59 -14.48 -12.45 -7.17
C LYS A 59 -13.12 -12.03 -7.72
N ILE A 60 -12.41 -12.94 -8.39
CA ILE A 60 -11.04 -12.76 -8.84
C ILE A 60 -11.05 -12.72 -10.36
N GLU A 61 -10.59 -11.60 -10.90
CA GLU A 61 -10.44 -11.43 -12.34
C GLU A 61 -9.11 -12.03 -12.81
N SER A 62 -8.02 -11.84 -12.05
CA SER A 62 -6.72 -12.44 -12.36
C SER A 62 -5.82 -12.58 -11.15
N ILE A 63 -4.97 -13.60 -11.16
CA ILE A 63 -3.90 -13.84 -10.18
C ILE A 63 -2.61 -14.03 -10.94
N LYS A 64 -1.65 -13.14 -10.71
CA LYS A 64 -0.35 -13.14 -11.38
C LYS A 64 0.75 -13.11 -10.33
N ARG A 65 1.72 -14.02 -10.38
CA ARG A 65 2.92 -13.98 -9.52
C ARG A 65 4.06 -13.33 -10.27
N LEU A 66 4.66 -12.29 -9.71
CA LEU A 66 5.87 -11.70 -10.30
C LEU A 66 7.01 -12.72 -10.25
N ARG A 67 7.73 -12.84 -11.37
CA ARG A 67 8.96 -13.64 -11.43
C ARG A 67 9.99 -13.08 -10.45
N PRO A 68 10.80 -13.95 -9.80
CA PRO A 68 11.88 -13.47 -8.95
C PRO A 68 12.82 -12.56 -9.73
N LEU A 69 13.06 -11.36 -9.23
CA LEU A 69 13.97 -10.39 -9.86
C LEU A 69 15.41 -10.56 -9.39
N SER A 70 15.63 -11.28 -8.28
CA SER A 70 16.96 -11.71 -7.80
C SER A 70 16.89 -13.17 -7.35
N PRO A 71 17.96 -13.98 -7.53
CA PRO A 71 18.02 -15.38 -7.08
C PRO A 71 17.81 -15.55 -5.57
N ARG A 72 18.11 -14.52 -4.77
CA ARG A 72 18.00 -14.54 -3.31
C ARG A 72 16.76 -13.84 -2.78
N GLN A 73 15.85 -13.42 -3.67
CA GLN A 73 14.62 -12.73 -3.28
C GLN A 73 13.81 -13.57 -2.30
N PRO A 74 13.63 -13.10 -1.03
CA PRO A 74 12.87 -13.87 -0.05
C PRO A 74 11.37 -13.80 -0.30
N TRP A 75 10.89 -12.72 -0.93
CA TRP A 75 9.48 -12.38 -1.07
C TRP A 75 8.80 -13.02 -2.28
N GLY A 76 7.66 -13.66 -2.07
CA GLY A 76 6.71 -14.00 -3.15
C GLY A 76 5.74 -12.86 -3.39
N ILE A 77 5.76 -12.27 -4.59
CA ILE A 77 4.98 -11.07 -4.91
C ILE A 77 3.84 -11.45 -5.86
N PHE A 78 2.61 -11.23 -5.43
CA PHE A 78 1.39 -11.59 -6.16
C PHE A 78 0.60 -10.34 -6.52
N PHE A 79 0.29 -10.17 -7.80
CA PHE A 79 -0.61 -9.16 -8.34
C PHE A 79 -1.98 -9.79 -8.53
N ILE A 80 -2.98 -9.26 -7.83
CA ILE A 80 -4.34 -9.81 -7.86
C ILE A 80 -5.31 -8.73 -8.27
N LYS A 81 -6.11 -9.01 -9.29
CA LYS A 81 -7.20 -8.15 -9.72
C LYS A 81 -8.52 -8.74 -9.23
N PHE A 82 -9.26 -7.96 -8.46
CA PHE A 82 -10.56 -8.35 -7.92
C PHE A 82 -11.67 -7.60 -8.65
N GLU A 83 -12.80 -8.28 -8.86
CA GLU A 83 -14.02 -7.66 -9.40
C GLU A 83 -14.75 -6.77 -8.36
N PRO A 84 -14.90 -7.19 -7.07
CA PRO A 84 -15.64 -6.38 -6.11
C PRO A 84 -15.04 -5.01 -5.82
N LYS A 85 -15.90 -4.07 -5.41
CA LYS A 85 -15.49 -2.73 -4.95
C LYS A 85 -14.65 -2.70 -3.66
N LYS A 86 -14.65 -3.79 -2.89
CA LYS A 86 -13.94 -3.88 -1.59
C LYS A 86 -12.97 -5.05 -1.61
N LEU A 87 -11.82 -4.88 -0.92
CA LEU A 87 -10.79 -5.91 -0.83
C LEU A 87 -11.33 -7.23 -0.20
N PRO A 88 -11.35 -8.35 -0.94
CA PRO A 88 -11.85 -9.63 -0.44
C PRO A 88 -10.82 -10.34 0.48
N VAL A 89 -10.74 -9.92 1.75
CA VAL A 89 -9.79 -10.46 2.75
C VAL A 89 -9.83 -11.97 2.87
N LEU A 90 -11.02 -12.57 2.84
CA LEU A 90 -11.19 -14.02 2.93
C LEU A 90 -10.52 -14.75 1.76
N VAL A 91 -10.53 -14.14 0.58
CA VAL A 91 -9.89 -14.70 -0.63
C VAL A 91 -8.37 -14.60 -0.49
N LEU A 92 -7.83 -13.46 -0.06
CA LEU A 92 -6.40 -13.31 0.23
C LEU A 92 -5.91 -14.32 1.26
N ARG A 93 -6.69 -14.58 2.32
CA ARG A 93 -6.38 -15.60 3.33
C ARG A 93 -6.36 -17.02 2.73
N ARG A 94 -7.26 -17.32 1.80
CA ARG A 94 -7.29 -18.62 1.10
C ARG A 94 -6.05 -18.78 0.21
N ILE A 95 -5.71 -17.75 -0.57
CA ILE A 95 -4.50 -17.73 -1.41
C ILE A 95 -3.27 -17.95 -0.52
N LEU A 96 -3.13 -17.19 0.57
CA LEU A 96 -2.05 -17.35 1.55
C LEU A 96 -1.94 -18.80 2.04
N ASN A 97 -3.04 -19.42 2.47
CA ASN A 97 -3.03 -20.79 3.00
C ASN A 97 -2.61 -21.86 1.98
N GLN A 98 -2.61 -21.52 0.70
CA GLN A 98 -2.30 -22.45 -0.40
C GLN A 98 -0.87 -22.22 -0.92
N VAL A 99 -0.41 -20.97 -0.97
CA VAL A 99 0.96 -20.63 -1.41
C VAL A 99 1.99 -20.64 -0.27
N ALA A 100 1.56 -20.42 0.98
CA ALA A 100 2.45 -20.50 2.14
C ALA A 100 2.78 -21.96 2.47
N ARG A 101 4.03 -22.23 2.86
CA ARG A 101 4.48 -23.54 3.33
C ARG A 101 3.53 -24.06 4.43
N LYS A 102 2.73 -25.07 4.12
CA LYS A 102 2.18 -25.96 5.15
C LYS A 102 3.37 -26.71 5.74
N LYS A 103 3.60 -26.55 7.04
CA LYS A 103 4.73 -27.14 7.81
C LYS A 103 4.66 -28.68 7.92
N ARG A 104 4.16 -29.39 6.90
CA ARG A 104 4.16 -30.85 6.79
C ARG A 104 4.73 -31.27 5.44
N ALA A 105 5.70 -32.17 5.52
CA ALA A 105 6.54 -32.68 4.45
C ALA A 105 5.79 -33.02 3.15
N SER A 106 6.29 -32.56 2.01
CA SER A 106 6.20 -33.34 0.77
C SER A 106 7.42 -33.07 -0.12
N ALA A 107 7.89 -34.14 -0.77
CA ALA A 107 9.21 -34.27 -1.39
C ALA A 107 9.34 -33.68 -2.81
N ASN A 108 8.40 -32.86 -3.28
CA ASN A 108 8.47 -32.25 -4.62
C ASN A 108 8.66 -30.73 -4.50
N SER A 109 9.91 -30.34 -4.21
CA SER A 109 10.29 -29.00 -3.73
C SER A 109 10.72 -28.01 -4.83
N ALA A 110 10.87 -28.42 -6.09
CA ALA A 110 11.54 -27.56 -7.10
C ALA A 110 10.60 -26.57 -7.80
N GLU A 111 9.34 -26.93 -8.07
CA GLU A 111 8.42 -26.06 -8.84
C GLU A 111 7.42 -25.28 -7.97
N ARG A 112 7.15 -25.75 -6.76
CA ARG A 112 6.34 -25.03 -5.77
C ARG A 112 7.27 -24.30 -4.82
N ALA A 113 7.72 -23.10 -5.21
CA ALA A 113 8.29 -22.15 -4.28
C ALA A 113 7.25 -21.93 -3.17
N ALA A 114 7.45 -22.58 -2.04
CA ALA A 114 6.58 -22.43 -0.90
C ALA A 114 7.26 -21.38 0.01
N TRP A 115 6.62 -20.24 0.20
CA TRP A 115 7.17 -19.14 1.02
C TRP A 115 6.78 -19.29 2.49
N ALA A 116 7.51 -18.62 3.38
CA ALA A 116 6.97 -18.31 4.69
C ALA A 116 5.77 -17.39 4.51
N ALA A 117 4.74 -17.52 5.37
CA ALA A 117 3.58 -16.63 5.32
C ALA A 117 4.00 -15.15 5.44
N ASP A 118 5.08 -14.91 6.20
CA ASP A 118 5.66 -13.59 6.44
C ASP A 118 6.59 -13.08 5.33
N ASP A 119 6.76 -13.85 4.26
CA ASP A 119 7.56 -13.49 3.09
C ASP A 119 6.67 -13.38 1.84
N LEU A 120 5.39 -13.03 2.03
CA LEU A 120 4.42 -12.86 0.95
C LEU A 120 3.92 -11.42 0.90
N LEU A 121 3.90 -10.87 -0.32
CA LEU A 121 3.39 -9.55 -0.64
C LEU A 121 2.29 -9.67 -1.69
N PHE A 122 1.09 -9.18 -1.36
CA PHE A 122 -0.06 -9.16 -2.24
C PHE A 122 -0.33 -7.72 -2.70
N VAL A 123 -0.11 -7.44 -3.97
CA VAL A 123 -0.49 -6.19 -4.63
C VAL A 123 -1.87 -6.38 -5.25
N SER A 124 -2.88 -5.83 -4.59
CA SER A 124 -4.28 -6.00 -4.96
C SER A 124 -4.84 -4.76 -5.61
N LYS A 125 -5.55 -4.95 -6.72
CA LYS A 125 -6.33 -3.91 -7.40
C LYS A 125 -7.80 -4.27 -7.38
N TYR A 126 -8.64 -3.33 -6.97
CA TYR A 126 -10.08 -3.52 -6.80
C TYR A 126 -10.80 -2.16 -6.95
N GLY A 127 -12.13 -2.16 -7.03
CA GLY A 127 -12.89 -0.94 -7.34
C GLY A 127 -13.23 -0.76 -8.82
N GLU A 128 -14.26 0.04 -9.07
CA GLU A 128 -14.84 0.27 -10.40
C GLU A 128 -14.58 1.70 -10.89
N GLY A 129 -14.36 1.84 -12.20
CA GLY A 129 -14.22 3.15 -12.85
C GLY A 129 -13.09 3.99 -12.24
N ASP A 130 -13.47 5.17 -11.73
CA ASP A 130 -12.57 6.10 -11.07
C ASP A 130 -12.34 5.80 -9.58
N GLU A 131 -13.11 4.93 -8.91
CA GLU A 131 -12.88 4.55 -7.50
C GLU A 131 -11.84 3.42 -7.36
N ARG A 132 -10.86 3.38 -8.28
CA ARG A 132 -9.96 2.24 -8.39
C ARG A 132 -8.85 2.35 -7.36
N GLN A 133 -8.77 1.36 -6.49
CA GLN A 133 -7.83 1.33 -5.38
C GLN A 133 -6.70 0.34 -5.66
N ILE A 134 -5.49 0.69 -5.20
CA ILE A 134 -4.34 -0.21 -5.16
C ILE A 134 -3.93 -0.37 -3.71
N SER A 135 -3.66 -1.61 -3.31
CA SER A 135 -3.18 -1.91 -1.97
C SER A 135 -2.08 -2.95 -1.97
N PHE A 136 -1.13 -2.76 -1.08
CA PHE A 136 -0.09 -3.69 -0.71
C PHE A 136 -0.53 -4.36 0.59
N ALA A 137 -0.54 -5.68 0.57
CA ALA A 137 -1.03 -6.52 1.65
C ALA A 137 0.05 -7.52 2.04
N HIS A 138 0.32 -7.62 3.33
CA HIS A 138 1.29 -8.54 3.90
C HIS A 138 0.69 -9.23 5.12
N PHE A 139 0.94 -10.53 5.28
CA PHE A 139 0.50 -11.27 6.46
C PHE A 139 1.65 -11.39 7.45
N SER A 140 1.44 -10.92 8.68
CA SER A 140 2.39 -11.05 9.77
C SER A 140 1.85 -12.05 10.79
N GLN A 141 2.61 -13.11 11.04
CA GLN A 141 2.41 -14.00 12.18
C GLN A 141 2.92 -13.30 13.45
N PRO A 142 2.12 -13.20 14.51
CA PRO A 142 2.61 -12.77 15.81
C PRO A 142 3.53 -13.84 16.44
N ASP A 143 4.50 -13.42 17.25
CA ASP A 143 5.47 -14.29 17.92
C ASP A 143 4.82 -15.33 18.85
N THR A 144 3.59 -15.08 19.29
CA THR A 144 2.75 -16.04 20.02
C THR A 144 2.25 -17.13 19.06
N LYS A 145 2.88 -18.32 19.15
CA LYS A 145 2.65 -19.55 18.36
C LYS A 145 1.18 -20.02 18.14
N HIS A 146 0.18 -19.38 18.76
CA HIS A 146 -1.23 -19.76 18.71
C HIS A 146 -2.15 -18.81 17.95
N ASP A 147 -1.67 -17.64 17.52
CA ASP A 147 -2.53 -16.65 16.85
C ASP A 147 -2.52 -16.79 15.32
N LEU A 148 -3.67 -16.52 14.71
CA LEU A 148 -3.83 -16.53 13.25
C LEU A 148 -3.03 -15.39 12.61
N PRO A 149 -2.44 -15.59 11.41
CA PRO A 149 -1.74 -14.53 10.68
C PRO A 149 -2.60 -13.28 10.55
N THR A 150 -2.05 -12.14 10.95
CA THR A 150 -2.72 -10.83 10.85
C THR A 150 -2.44 -10.22 9.49
N LEU A 151 -3.49 -9.89 8.74
CA LEU A 151 -3.35 -9.17 7.48
C LEU A 151 -3.06 -7.71 7.80
N LYS A 152 -1.98 -7.16 7.26
CA LYS A 152 -1.62 -5.76 7.33
C LYS A 152 -1.66 -5.16 5.93
N VAL A 153 -2.23 -3.96 5.78
CA VAL A 153 -2.50 -3.37 4.46
C VAL A 153 -2.07 -1.92 4.42
N LEU A 154 -1.37 -1.57 3.35
CA LEU A 154 -1.02 -0.22 2.94
C LEU A 154 -1.64 0.01 1.57
N GLY A 155 -2.71 0.81 1.50
CA GLY A 155 -3.41 1.08 0.25
C GLY A 155 -3.63 2.57 0.05
N TRP A 156 -3.92 2.94 -1.18
CA TRP A 156 -4.31 4.29 -1.56
C TRP A 156 -5.30 4.27 -2.73
N ASP A 157 -6.01 5.37 -2.89
CA ASP A 157 -6.85 5.66 -4.04
C ASP A 157 -6.65 7.09 -4.57
N ASN A 158 -7.42 7.47 -5.59
CA ASN A 158 -7.37 8.79 -6.21
C ASN A 158 -8.19 9.88 -5.48
N LEU A 159 -8.98 9.49 -4.48
CA LEU A 159 -9.76 10.39 -3.63
C LEU A 159 -9.04 10.70 -2.32
N ASP A 160 -7.93 10.00 -2.04
CA ASP A 160 -7.10 10.21 -0.87
C ASP A 160 -6.53 11.62 -0.79
N THR A 161 -6.48 12.12 0.44
CA THR A 161 -5.94 13.45 0.71
C THR A 161 -4.45 13.52 0.33
N PRO A 162 -3.94 14.69 -0.11
CA PRO A 162 -2.53 14.88 -0.39
C PRO A 162 -1.60 14.51 0.78
N LEU A 163 -2.10 14.59 2.02
CA LEU A 163 -1.38 14.21 3.24
C LEU A 163 -1.30 12.68 3.38
N HIS A 164 -2.39 11.97 3.13
CA HIS A 164 -2.40 10.50 3.15
C HIS A 164 -1.49 9.93 2.05
N LEU A 165 -1.62 10.43 0.83
CA LEU A 165 -0.76 10.04 -0.30
C LEU A 165 0.72 10.32 -0.03
N GLY A 166 1.03 11.45 0.62
CA GLY A 166 2.40 11.76 1.06
C GLY A 166 2.92 10.75 2.08
N ALA A 167 2.12 10.42 3.10
CA ALA A 167 2.50 9.42 4.11
C ALA A 167 2.69 8.01 3.51
N VAL A 168 1.83 7.61 2.57
CA VAL A 168 1.96 6.33 1.85
C VAL A 168 3.21 6.34 0.97
N ALA A 169 3.47 7.43 0.24
CA ALA A 169 4.67 7.57 -0.60
C ALA A 169 5.96 7.45 0.22
N GLU A 170 6.06 8.17 1.34
CA GLU A 170 7.22 8.08 2.24
C GLU A 170 7.39 6.67 2.79
N LYS A 171 6.30 6.02 3.23
CA LYS A 171 6.37 4.64 3.73
C LYS A 171 6.79 3.64 2.66
N LEU A 172 6.24 3.76 1.44
CA LEU A 172 6.62 2.93 0.31
C LEU A 172 8.11 3.12 0.02
N LYS A 173 8.57 4.37 -0.14
CA LYS A 173 9.96 4.67 -0.46
C LYS A 173 10.94 4.19 0.60
N ALA A 174 10.65 4.45 1.87
CA ALA A 174 11.54 4.09 2.96
C ALA A 174 11.67 2.58 3.16
N ASN A 175 10.61 1.81 2.89
CA ASN A 175 10.53 0.42 3.34
C ASN A 175 10.36 -0.61 2.22
N LEU A 176 9.81 -0.23 1.05
CA LEU A 176 9.53 -1.13 -0.08
C LEU A 176 10.34 -0.78 -1.34
N ALA A 177 11.33 0.11 -1.23
CA ALA A 177 12.36 0.24 -2.24
C ALA A 177 13.17 -1.07 -2.34
N TRP A 178 13.71 -1.34 -3.53
CA TRP A 178 14.60 -2.46 -3.69
C TRP A 178 15.89 -2.19 -2.89
N PRO A 179 16.39 -3.17 -2.11
CA PRO A 179 17.60 -2.96 -1.32
C PRO A 179 18.81 -2.78 -2.21
N GLU A 180 19.75 -1.92 -1.79
CA GLU A 180 21.05 -1.76 -2.47
C GLU A 180 21.91 -3.03 -2.32
N ASP A 181 21.79 -3.71 -1.18
CA ASP A 181 22.41 -5.01 -0.91
C ASP A 181 21.33 -6.11 -0.85
N ASP A 182 21.21 -6.89 -1.92
CA ASP A 182 20.27 -8.00 -2.02
C ASP A 182 20.79 -9.32 -1.40
N THR A 183 21.97 -9.27 -0.77
CA THR A 183 22.58 -10.41 -0.09
C THR A 183 22.18 -10.50 1.38
N ASP A 184 21.86 -9.37 2.02
CA ASP A 184 21.33 -9.33 3.39
C ASP A 184 19.80 -9.50 3.42
N ILE A 185 19.40 -10.77 3.35
CA ILE A 185 18.00 -11.19 3.33
C ILE A 185 17.25 -10.78 4.62
N GLU A 186 17.90 -10.79 5.77
CA GLU A 186 17.25 -10.48 7.05
C GLU A 186 16.95 -8.99 7.18
N THR A 187 17.90 -8.13 6.79
CA THR A 187 17.67 -6.68 6.73
C THR A 187 16.61 -6.35 5.69
N TRP A 188 16.63 -7.02 4.53
CA TRP A 188 15.58 -6.85 3.51
C TRP A 188 14.20 -7.21 4.05
N ARG A 189 14.03 -8.38 4.70
CA ARG A 189 12.77 -8.78 5.34
C ARG A 189 12.30 -7.76 6.36
N LYS A 190 13.21 -7.30 7.23
CA LYS A 190 12.89 -6.33 8.29
C LYS A 190 12.39 -5.01 7.70
N ASN A 191 13.07 -4.50 6.68
CA ASN A 191 12.71 -3.25 6.03
C ASN A 191 11.33 -3.35 5.35
N TRP A 192 11.12 -4.37 4.52
CA TRP A 192 9.84 -4.54 3.81
C TRP A 192 8.67 -4.78 4.77
N ARG A 193 8.86 -5.54 5.85
CA ARG A 193 7.83 -5.73 6.89
C ARG A 193 7.48 -4.42 7.62
N ALA A 194 8.43 -3.51 7.80
CA ALA A 194 8.20 -2.22 8.45
C ALA A 194 7.30 -1.27 7.63
N ALA A 195 7.09 -1.53 6.33
CA ALA A 195 6.08 -0.80 5.55
C ALA A 195 4.66 -1.05 6.08
N PHE A 196 4.44 -2.18 6.76
CA PHE A 196 3.15 -2.69 7.18
C PHE A 196 3.02 -2.62 8.71
N ASP A 197 2.68 -1.43 9.21
CA ASP A 197 2.42 -1.23 10.65
C ASP A 197 0.97 -1.53 11.04
N LEU A 198 0.03 -1.27 10.13
CA LEU A 198 -1.41 -1.25 10.43
C LEU A 198 -2.08 -2.57 10.06
N ARG A 199 -2.92 -3.13 10.95
CA ARG A 199 -3.77 -4.28 10.62
C ARG A 199 -4.88 -3.86 9.64
N HIS A 200 -5.25 -4.74 8.72
CA HIS A 200 -6.37 -4.52 7.81
C HIS A 200 -7.67 -4.46 8.61
N ARG A 201 -8.40 -3.33 8.51
CA ARG A 201 -9.52 -2.97 9.40
C ARG A 201 -9.13 -2.76 10.87
N GLU A 202 -7.87 -2.39 11.16
CA GLU A 202 -7.65 -1.48 12.29
C GLU A 202 -8.32 -0.15 11.93
N VAL A 203 -9.64 -0.11 12.09
CA VAL A 203 -10.29 1.08 12.62
C VAL A 203 -9.46 1.42 13.84
N VAL A 204 -9.11 2.68 13.99
CA VAL A 204 -8.38 3.14 15.16
C VAL A 204 -9.25 2.86 16.39
N THR A 205 -9.11 1.67 16.97
CA THR A 205 -10.07 1.08 17.92
C THR A 205 -9.95 1.70 19.30
N THR A 206 -8.87 2.45 19.53
CA THR A 206 -8.71 3.25 20.73
C THR A 206 -8.91 4.70 20.35
N SER A 207 -9.87 5.34 21.01
CA SER A 207 -10.10 6.78 20.97
C SER A 207 -8.78 7.54 21.14
N LYS A 208 -7.84 6.99 21.93
CA LYS A 208 -6.49 7.52 22.14
C LYS A 208 -5.65 7.61 20.86
N VAL A 209 -5.51 6.54 20.08
CA VAL A 209 -4.70 6.59 18.85
C VAL A 209 -5.40 7.42 17.78
N LEU A 210 -6.75 7.45 17.78
CA LEU A 210 -7.53 8.27 16.85
C LEU A 210 -7.32 9.75 17.18
N SER A 211 -7.42 10.11 18.45
CA SER A 211 -7.14 11.45 18.95
C SER A 211 -5.69 11.87 18.69
N ILE A 212 -4.72 10.96 18.78
CA ILE A 212 -3.32 11.26 18.44
C ILE A 212 -3.20 11.57 16.94
N ARG A 213 -3.76 10.72 16.06
CA ARG A 213 -3.72 10.94 14.61
C ARG A 213 -4.52 12.17 14.18
N LEU A 214 -5.68 12.42 14.77
CA LEU A 214 -6.47 13.63 14.55
C LEU A 214 -5.72 14.87 15.05
N ALA A 215 -5.03 14.79 16.19
CA ALA A 215 -4.22 15.90 16.70
C ALA A 215 -2.96 16.15 15.87
N GLU A 216 -2.34 15.11 15.29
CA GLU A 216 -1.26 15.24 14.32
C GLU A 216 -1.75 15.88 13.02
N LEU A 217 -2.89 15.41 12.48
CA LEU A 217 -3.50 15.98 11.28
C LEU A 217 -3.98 17.42 11.50
N ALA A 218 -4.63 17.70 12.63
CA ALA A 218 -5.06 19.05 12.98
C ALA A 218 -3.88 20.00 13.14
N ARG A 219 -2.77 19.57 13.77
CA ARG A 219 -1.53 20.35 13.81
C ARG A 219 -0.95 20.60 12.42
N ALA A 220 -0.88 19.57 11.58
CA ALA A 220 -0.37 19.73 10.22
C ALA A 220 -1.24 20.67 9.37
N ILE A 221 -2.57 20.62 9.52
CA ILE A 221 -3.50 21.55 8.84
C ILE A 221 -3.28 22.96 9.37
N ARG A 222 -3.24 23.15 10.69
CA ARG A 222 -3.00 24.44 11.34
C ARG A 222 -1.69 25.08 10.89
N ASP A 223 -0.60 24.34 10.93
CA ASP A 223 0.73 24.83 10.53
C ASP A 223 0.75 25.24 9.05
N ARG A 224 0.02 24.50 8.21
CA ARG A 224 -0.11 24.81 6.78
C ARG A 224 -0.98 26.03 6.51
N ILE A 225 -2.07 26.22 7.26
CA ILE A 225 -2.90 27.43 7.19
C ILE A 225 -2.08 28.65 7.64
N LYS A 226 -1.33 28.55 8.74
CA LYS A 226 -0.45 29.63 9.21
C LYS A 226 0.61 30.01 8.19
N THR A 227 1.25 29.00 7.60
CA THR A 227 2.26 29.21 6.55
C THR A 227 1.65 29.87 5.33
N ALA A 228 0.47 29.42 4.89
CA ALA A 228 -0.24 30.00 3.76
C ALA A 228 -0.65 31.45 4.03
N LEU A 229 -1.29 31.74 5.17
CA LEU A 229 -1.69 33.10 5.57
C LEU A 229 -0.52 34.07 5.68
N ALA A 230 0.66 33.61 6.13
CA ALA A 230 1.86 34.44 6.20
C ALA A 230 2.39 34.88 4.82
N HIS A 231 2.08 34.12 3.77
CA HIS A 231 2.49 34.41 2.39
C HIS A 231 1.35 34.94 1.52
N GLU A 232 0.13 35.03 2.06
CA GLU A 232 -1.07 35.40 1.34
C GLU A 232 -1.44 36.86 1.56
N THR A 233 -1.75 37.56 0.46
CA THR A 233 -2.14 38.98 0.51
C THR A 233 -3.60 39.16 0.98
N GLU A 234 -4.01 40.39 1.29
CA GLU A 234 -5.38 40.69 1.75
C GLU A 234 -6.50 40.26 0.78
N ARG A 235 -6.16 40.02 -0.50
CA ARG A 235 -7.12 39.58 -1.52
C ARG A 235 -7.18 38.06 -1.69
N GLY A 236 -6.33 37.32 -0.99
CA GLY A 236 -6.23 35.88 -1.10
C GLY A 236 -7.46 35.13 -0.57
N PRO A 237 -7.74 33.94 -1.11
CA PRO A 237 -8.87 33.11 -0.70
C PRO A 237 -8.96 32.81 0.80
N LEU A 238 -7.86 32.49 1.51
CA LEU A 238 -7.95 32.16 2.95
C LEU A 238 -8.14 33.40 3.81
N THR A 239 -7.50 34.52 3.46
CA THR A 239 -7.68 35.80 4.18
C THR A 239 -9.11 36.32 4.07
N LYS A 240 -9.76 36.14 2.91
CA LYS A 240 -11.18 36.45 2.72
C LYS A 240 -12.09 35.53 3.53
N LEU A 241 -11.78 34.24 3.55
CA LEU A 241 -12.51 33.25 4.35
C LEU A 241 -12.42 33.56 5.85
N MET A 242 -11.24 33.93 6.33
CA MET A 242 -11.03 34.37 7.71
C MET A 242 -11.84 35.62 8.04
N LYS A 243 -11.83 36.64 7.17
CA LYS A 243 -12.65 37.85 7.37
C LYS A 243 -14.16 37.54 7.37
N ALA A 244 -14.62 36.66 6.49
CA ALA A 244 -16.01 36.22 6.49
C ALA A 244 -16.39 35.48 7.79
N PHE A 245 -15.47 34.68 8.34
CA PHE A 245 -15.65 34.02 9.64
C PHE A 245 -15.62 35.02 10.82
N GLN A 246 -14.78 36.05 10.74
CA GLN A 246 -14.76 37.14 11.73
C GLN A 246 -16.12 37.85 11.79
N GLU A 247 -16.67 38.19 10.62
CA GLU A 247 -17.95 38.89 10.49
C GLU A 247 -19.15 38.04 10.90
N ALA A 248 -19.13 36.74 10.60
CA ALA A 248 -20.28 35.86 10.81
C ALA A 248 -20.32 35.18 12.19
N LEU A 249 -19.17 34.98 12.85
CA LEU A 249 -19.09 34.08 14.00
C LEU A 249 -18.29 34.62 15.19
N VAL A 250 -17.06 35.10 14.97
CA VAL A 250 -16.14 35.49 16.06
C VAL A 250 -15.35 36.73 15.67
N HIS A 251 -15.76 37.88 16.20
CA HIS A 251 -15.25 39.19 15.77
C HIS A 251 -13.75 39.42 16.06
N ASP A 252 -13.18 38.70 17.03
CA ASP A 252 -11.78 38.84 17.47
C ASP A 252 -10.86 37.70 16.95
N LEU A 253 -11.30 36.97 15.91
CA LEU A 253 -10.59 35.80 15.39
C LEU A 253 -9.30 36.20 14.66
N ASP A 254 -8.14 36.01 15.27
CA ASP A 254 -6.84 36.24 14.62
C ASP A 254 -6.39 35.06 13.74
N ALA A 255 -5.29 35.21 13.01
CA ALA A 255 -4.76 34.14 12.14
C ALA A 255 -4.40 32.85 12.89
N ASN A 256 -4.09 32.95 14.20
CA ASN A 256 -3.79 31.79 15.04
C ASN A 256 -5.04 31.09 15.57
N GLY A 257 -6.14 31.81 15.73
CA GLY A 257 -7.45 31.31 16.11
C GLY A 257 -8.24 30.77 14.92
N PHE A 258 -8.03 31.33 13.72
CA PHE A 258 -8.60 30.81 12.47
C PHE A 258 -7.94 29.49 12.03
N ALA A 259 -6.64 29.32 12.31
CA ALA A 259 -5.86 28.11 12.00
C ALA A 259 -5.86 27.08 13.14
#